data_AF-A0A1I2BMA8-F1
#
_entry.id   AF-A0A1I2BMA8-F1
#
_cell.length_a   1.000
_cell.length_b   1.000
_cell.length_c   1.000
_cell.angle_alpha   90.00
_cell.angle_beta   90.00
_cell.angle_gamma   90.00
#
_symmetry.space_group_name_H-M   'P 1'
#
loop_
_entity.id
_entity.type
_entity.pdbx_description
1 polymer ?
#
loop_
_entity_poly.entity_id
_entity_poly.type
_entity_poly.pdbx_seq_one_letter_code
_entity_poly.pdbx_strand_id
1 'polypeptide(L)' 'MKKKYMIIAVDQEGNEVGLEPYMEDEHRTGVYFESKEQACAFYDVMKTDLSPCSVKMLTVNP' A
#
# COMPACT_ATOMS: atom_id res chain seq x y z
N MET A 1 3.30 8.38 -20.13
CA MET A 1 3.87 7.59 -19.02
C MET A 1 2.73 7.14 -18.13
N LYS A 2 2.62 5.85 -17.79
CA LYS A 2 1.55 5.35 -16.92
C LYS A 2 1.89 5.67 -15.46
N LYS A 3 0.97 6.31 -14.74
CA LYS A 3 1.10 6.51 -13.29
C LYS A 3 0.99 5.14 -12.60
N LYS A 4 1.78 4.93 -11.55
CA LYS A 4 1.64 3.79 -10.64
C LYS A 4 1.18 4.29 -9.29
N TYR A 5 0.40 3.50 -8.58
CA TYR A 5 -0.04 3.77 -7.22
C TYR A 5 0.61 2.75 -6.30
N MET A 6 1.08 3.18 -5.14
CA MET A 6 1.70 2.32 -4.15
C MET A 6 0.95 2.44 -2.83
N ILE A 7 0.57 1.32 -2.23
CA ILE A 7 -0.02 1.26 -0.91
C ILE A 7 1.03 0.76 0.08
N ILE A 8 1.22 1.50 1.17
CA ILE A 8 2.06 1.11 2.30
C ILE A 8 1.27 1.18 3.60
N ALA A 9 1.68 0.42 4.60
CA ALA A 9 1.19 0.53 5.96
C ALA A 9 2.32 1.03 6.87
N VAL A 10 1.96 1.82 7.88
CA VAL A 10 2.89 2.27 8.93
C VAL A 10 2.29 2.06 10.30
N ASP A 11 3.13 1.74 11.28
CA ASP A 11 2.74 1.63 12.67
C ASP A 11 2.46 3.01 13.29
N GLN A 12 2.18 3.04 14.60
CA GLN A 12 1.89 4.28 15.33
C GLN A 12 3.11 5.20 15.48
N GLU A 13 4.32 4.66 15.34
CA GLU A 13 5.59 5.39 15.38
C GLU A 13 5.99 5.90 13.98
N GLY A 14 5.28 5.45 12.94
CA GLY A 14 5.51 5.81 11.55
C GLY A 14 6.47 4.89 10.81
N ASN A 15 6.87 3.75 11.40
CA ASN A 15 7.71 2.75 10.74
C ASN A 15 6.88 1.96 9.74
N GLU A 16 7.46 1.64 8.57
CA GLU A 16 6.80 0.81 7.58
C GLU A 16 6.52 -0.59 8.14
N VAL A 17 5.26 -1.01 8.04
CA VAL A 17 4.82 -2.36 8.34
C VAL A 17 4.75 -3.10 7.02
N GLY A 18 5.47 -4.23 6.95
CA GLY A 18 5.45 -5.07 5.77
C GLY A 18 4.04 -5.50 5.41
N LEU A 19 3.74 -5.44 4.10
CA LEU A 19 2.52 -5.99 3.52
C LEU A 19 2.84 -7.33 2.85
N GLU A 20 3.85 -8.07 3.35
CA GLU A 20 4.34 -9.30 2.72
C GLU A 20 3.24 -10.33 2.43
N PRO A 21 2.22 -10.53 3.30
CA PRO A 21 1.11 -11.44 3.00
C PRO A 21 0.28 -11.05 1.76
N TYR A 22 0.40 -9.81 1.29
CA TYR A 22 -0.34 -9.24 0.16
C TYR A 22 0.55 -8.97 -1.06
N MET A 23 1.82 -9.35 -0.99
CA MET A 23 2.81 -9.12 -2.03
C MET A 23 3.15 -10.42 -2.75
N GLU A 24 3.28 -10.33 -4.07
CA GLU A 24 3.82 -11.41 -4.89
C GLU A 24 5.36 -11.46 -4.85
N ASP A 25 6.02 -10.42 -4.33
CA ASP A 25 7.48 -10.27 -4.32
C ASP A 25 7.97 -9.76 -2.95
N GLU A 26 8.79 -10.59 -2.30
CA GLU A 26 9.30 -10.46 -0.93
C GLU A 26 10.31 -9.32 -0.71
N HIS A 27 10.68 -8.59 -1.77
CA HIS A 27 11.64 -7.46 -1.69
C HIS A 27 11.00 -6.07 -1.70
N ARG A 28 9.68 -5.94 -1.63
CA ARG A 28 8.99 -4.64 -1.66
C ARG A 28 8.22 -4.42 -0.37
N THR A 29 8.26 -3.20 0.17
CA THR A 29 7.47 -2.83 1.37
C THR A 29 6.10 -2.22 1.04
N GLY A 30 5.79 -2.01 -0.25
CA GLY A 30 4.47 -1.57 -0.72
C GLY A 30 3.86 -2.39 -1.86
N VAL A 31 2.53 -2.39 -1.94
CA VAL A 31 1.76 -3.05 -3.02
C VAL A 31 1.51 -2.04 -4.15
N TYR A 32 1.82 -2.42 -5.39
CA TYR A 32 1.75 -1.53 -6.56
C TYR A 32 0.53 -1.83 -7.44
N PHE A 33 -0.13 -0.76 -7.92
CA PHE A 33 -1.29 -0.83 -8.80
C PHE A 33 -1.10 0.08 -10.01
N GLU A 34 -1.56 -0.36 -11.18
CA GLU A 34 -1.59 0.48 -12.39
C GLU A 34 -2.83 1.38 -12.46
N SER A 35 -3.93 0.96 -11.81
CA SER A 35 -5.17 1.74 -11.73
C SER A 35 -5.36 2.37 -10.36
N LYS A 36 -5.83 3.61 -10.35
CA LYS A 36 -6.25 4.31 -9.12
C LYS A 36 -7.39 3.58 -8.43
N GLU A 37 -8.33 3.05 -9.21
CA GLU A 37 -9.52 2.36 -8.69
C GLU A 37 -9.13 1.09 -7.94
N GLN A 38 -8.18 0.31 -8.50
CA GLN A 38 -7.62 -0.87 -7.84
C GLN A 38 -6.90 -0.50 -6.54
N ALA A 39 -6.09 0.58 -6.57
CA ALA A 39 -5.39 1.07 -5.39
C ALA A 39 -6.36 1.52 -4.29
N CYS A 40 -7.44 2.23 -4.66
CA CYS A 40 -8.47 2.67 -3.71
C CYS A 40 -9.22 1.48 -3.10
N ALA A 41 -9.62 0.50 -3.91
CA ALA A 41 -10.30 -0.69 -3.41
C ALA A 41 -9.43 -1.45 -2.39
N PHE A 42 -8.14 -1.62 -2.70
CA PHE A 42 -7.20 -2.26 -1.78
C PHE A 42 -6.97 -1.43 -0.51
N TYR A 43 -6.80 -0.11 -0.64
CA TYR A 43 -6.67 0.82 0.48
C TYR A 43 -7.86 0.73 1.45
N ASP A 44 -9.08 0.65 0.94
CA ASP A 44 -10.29 0.61 1.75
C ASP A 44 -10.42 -0.68 2.58
N VAL A 45 -9.92 -1.81 2.06
CA VAL A 45 -9.82 -3.06 2.82
C VAL A 45 -8.71 -2.95 3.87
N MET A 46 -7.51 -2.54 3.46
CA MET A 46 -6.34 -2.51 4.34
C MET A 46 -6.49 -1.54 5.52
N LYS A 47 -7.11 -0.36 5.32
CA LYS A 47 -7.32 0.59 6.42
C LYS A 47 -8.20 0.03 7.54
N THR A 48 -9.02 -0.98 7.23
CA THR A 48 -9.88 -1.66 8.19
C THR A 48 -9.13 -2.83 8.82
N ASP A 49 -8.50 -3.68 8.01
CA ASP A 49 -7.80 -4.89 8.46
C ASP A 49 -6.58 -4.59 9.32
N LEU A 50 -5.87 -3.49 9.03
CA LEU A 50 -4.61 -3.15 9.69
C LEU A 50 -4.78 -2.19 10.86
N SER A 51 -6.00 -1.89 11.31
CA SER A 51 -6.19 -1.07 12.51
C SER A 51 -5.46 -1.68 13.72
N PRO A 52 -4.57 -0.96 14.42
CA PRO A 52 -4.48 0.51 14.52
C PRO A 52 -3.41 1.19 13.62
N CYS A 53 -2.79 0.45 12.71
CA CYS A 53 -1.81 0.98 11.77
C CYS A 53 -2.46 1.95 10.77
N SER A 54 -1.66 2.89 10.26
CA SER A 54 -2.09 3.83 9.23
C SER A 54 -1.71 3.33 7.85
N VAL A 55 -2.67 3.31 6.93
CA VAL A 55 -2.42 2.97 5.52
C VAL A 55 -2.28 4.25 4.71
N LYS A 56 -1.31 4.30 3.78
CA LYS A 56 -1.06 5.45 2.89
C LYS A 56 -1.06 5.02 1.43
N MET A 57 -1.64 5.86 0.57
CA MET A 57 -1.59 5.70 -0.88
C MET A 57 -0.69 6.77 -1.49
N LEU A 58 0.34 6.33 -2.21
CA LEU A 58 1.35 7.15 -2.87
C LEU A 58 1.18 7.06 -4.39
N THR A 59 1.37 8.17 -5.09
CA THR A 59 1.43 8.18 -6.56
C THR A 59 2.90 8.16 -6.98
N VAL A 60 3.31 7.09 -7.67
CA VAL A 60 4.65 6.90 -8.18
C VAL A 60 4.65 7.28 -9.66
N ASN A 61 5.37 8.35 -9.99
CA ASN A 61 5.73 8.65 -11.36
C ASN A 61 7.06 7.95 -11.66
N PRO A 62 7.17 7.21 -12.79
CA PRO A 62 8.42 6.59 -13.20
C PRO A 62 9.50 7.62 -13.56
#